data_AF-A0A495ZPJ6-F1
#
_entry.id   AF-A0A495ZPJ6-F1
#
_cell.length_a   1.000
_cell.length_b   1.000
_cell.length_c   1.000
_cell.angle_alpha   90.00
_cell.angle_beta   90.00
_cell.angle_gamma   90.00
#
_symmetry.space_group_name_H-M   'P 1'
#
loop_
_entity.id
_entity.type
_entity.pdbx_description
1 polymer ?
#
loop_
_entity_poly.entity_id
_entity_poly.type
_entity_poly.pdbx_seq_one_letter_code
_entity_poly.pdbx_strand_id
1 'polypeptide(L)'
;MQTQSAEFYSNINPLVGLSAKTLRLYSALEVFRGKSESLEKPEWFQTPNRDELLTKVGFSKTEIDKGITELIDAELLQIQDRNSDQWYCLK
;
A
#
# COMPACT_ATOMS: atom_id res chain seq x y z
N MET A 1 3.33 27.18 -22.20
CA MET A 1 2.83 26.23 -21.19
C MET A 1 4.03 25.47 -20.69
N GLN A 2 4.49 25.72 -19.46
CA GLN A 2 5.56 24.93 -18.85
C GLN A 2 4.99 23.56 -18.52
N THR A 3 5.50 22.53 -19.19
CA THR A 3 5.21 21.13 -18.87
C THR A 3 5.82 20.84 -17.50
N GLN A 4 5.00 20.92 -16.46
CA GLN A 4 5.39 20.44 -15.13
C GLN A 4 5.68 18.95 -15.26
N SER A 5 6.90 18.55 -14.88
CA SER A 5 7.39 17.17 -14.96
C SER A 5 6.63 16.29 -13.96
N ALA A 6 6.56 14.97 -14.24
CA ALA A 6 5.88 14.01 -13.36
C ALA A 6 6.38 14.09 -11.90
N GLU A 7 7.67 14.36 -11.70
CA GLU A 7 8.30 14.56 -10.39
C GLU A 7 7.70 15.73 -9.58
N PHE A 8 7.23 16.78 -10.24
CA PHE A 8 6.56 17.90 -9.57
C PHE A 8 5.18 17.48 -9.03
N TYR A 9 4.46 16.65 -9.77
CA TYR A 9 3.16 16.14 -9.34
C TYR A 9 3.27 15.02 -8.31
N SER A 10 4.32 14.19 -8.36
CA SER A 10 4.61 13.18 -7.32
C SER A 10 4.84 13.80 -5.94
N ASN A 11 5.43 15.00 -5.88
CA ASN A 11 5.59 15.75 -4.62
C ASN A 11 4.27 16.31 -4.04
N ILE A 12 3.24 16.46 -4.87
CA ILE A 12 1.92 16.98 -4.45
C ILE A 12 0.94 15.83 -4.19
N ASN A 13 1.04 14.76 -4.97
CA ASN A 13 0.30 13.53 -4.78
C ASN A 13 1.25 12.33 -4.98
N PRO A 14 1.69 11.66 -3.91
CA PRO A 14 2.64 10.55 -3.98
C PRO A 14 2.10 9.33 -4.75
N LEU A 15 0.79 9.29 -5.05
CA LEU A 15 0.19 8.29 -5.93
C LEU A 15 0.54 8.55 -7.42
N VAL A 16 0.90 9.78 -7.78
CA VAL A 16 1.28 10.15 -9.15
C VAL A 16 2.70 9.65 -9.42
N GLY A 17 2.83 8.76 -10.41
CA GLY A 17 4.11 8.13 -10.79
C GLY A 17 4.20 6.66 -10.42
N LEU A 18 3.29 6.15 -9.58
CA LEU A 18 3.19 4.73 -9.27
C LEU A 18 2.65 3.92 -10.44
N SER A 19 3.04 2.65 -10.50
CA SER A 19 2.49 1.74 -11.50
C SER A 19 0.98 1.53 -11.27
N ALA A 20 0.22 1.30 -12.35
CA ALA A 20 -1.21 1.01 -12.25
C ALA A 20 -1.51 -0.22 -11.35
N LYS A 21 -0.55 -1.15 -11.24
CA LYS A 21 -0.64 -2.32 -10.36
C LYS A 21 -0.45 -1.92 -8.90
N THR A 22 0.52 -1.05 -8.61
CA THR A 22 0.77 -0.49 -7.27
C THR A 22 -0.43 0.31 -6.78
N LEU A 23 -1.06 1.10 -7.65
CA LEU A 23 -2.30 1.82 -7.33
C LEU A 23 -3.46 0.87 -6.97
N ARG A 24 -3.63 -0.22 -7.73
CA ARG A 24 -4.63 -1.24 -7.40
C ARG A 24 -4.33 -1.93 -6.08
N LEU A 25 -3.05 -2.18 -5.79
CA LEU A 25 -2.61 -2.75 -4.51
C LEU A 25 -2.95 -1.80 -3.36
N TYR A 26 -2.65 -0.50 -3.48
CA TYR A 26 -3.02 0.51 -2.50
C TYR A 26 -4.53 0.51 -2.23
N SER A 27 -5.36 0.49 -3.29
CA SER A 27 -6.82 0.39 -3.14
C SER A 27 -7.26 -0.91 -2.45
N ALA A 28 -6.60 -2.04 -2.72
CA ALA A 28 -6.90 -3.30 -2.06
C ALA A 28 -6.56 -3.24 -0.56
N LEU A 29 -5.43 -2.62 -0.20
CA LEU A 29 -5.02 -2.41 1.19
C LEU A 29 -5.98 -1.48 1.95
N GLU A 30 -6.48 -0.41 1.32
CA GLU A 30 -7.52 0.48 1.88
C GLU A 30 -8.82 -0.31 2.22
N VAL A 31 -9.22 -1.25 1.35
CA VAL A 31 -10.37 -2.12 1.63
C VAL A 31 -10.13 -3.05 2.82
N PHE A 32 -8.89 -3.51 3.01
CA PHE A 32 -8.56 -4.33 4.19
C PHE A 32 -8.45 -3.51 5.47
N ARG A 33 -7.94 -2.28 5.38
CA ARG A 33 -7.89 -1.34 6.51
C ARG A 33 -9.25 -1.24 7.17
N GLY A 34 -10.31 -0.92 6.42
CA GLY A 34 -11.67 -0.80 6.97
C GLY A 34 -12.28 -2.09 7.56
N LYS A 35 -11.58 -3.23 7.54
CA LYS A 35 -12.05 -4.50 8.12
C LYS A 35 -11.28 -4.93 9.38
N SER A 36 -10.06 -4.42 9.57
CA SER A 36 -9.10 -4.97 10.53
C SER A 36 -8.27 -3.88 11.21
N GLU A 37 -8.88 -2.73 11.52
CA GLU A 37 -8.22 -1.61 12.21
C GLU A 37 -7.87 -1.98 13.67
N SER A 38 -6.75 -1.47 14.16
CA SER A 38 -6.40 -1.55 15.56
C SER A 38 -7.34 -0.68 16.39
N LEU A 39 -7.85 -1.23 17.50
CA LEU A 39 -8.63 -0.46 18.46
C LEU A 39 -7.80 0.62 19.17
N GLU A 40 -6.49 0.40 19.32
CA GLU A 40 -5.59 1.34 20.01
C GLU A 40 -5.03 2.42 19.08
N LYS A 41 -4.83 2.09 17.80
CA LYS A 41 -4.29 2.99 16.78
C LYS A 41 -5.02 2.80 15.44
N PRO A 42 -6.07 3.58 15.14
CA PRO A 42 -6.92 3.34 13.98
C PRO A 42 -6.20 3.50 12.63
N GLU A 43 -5.04 4.16 12.61
CA GLU A 43 -4.17 4.24 11.42
C GLU A 43 -3.47 2.91 11.08
N TRP A 44 -3.36 1.98 12.03
CA TRP A 44 -2.72 0.68 11.85
C TRP A 44 -3.78 -0.43 11.69
N PHE A 45 -3.54 -1.33 10.74
CA PHE A 45 -4.42 -2.46 10.48
C PHE A 45 -3.62 -3.73 10.20
N GLN A 46 -4.27 -4.88 10.35
CA GLN A 46 -3.70 -6.18 10.02
C GLN A 46 -4.32 -6.74 8.75
N THR A 47 -3.50 -7.44 7.96
CA THR A 47 -3.98 -8.18 6.80
C THR A 47 -3.52 -9.64 6.86
N PRO A 48 -4.11 -10.45 7.77
CA PRO A 48 -3.80 -11.87 7.81
C PRO A 48 -4.11 -12.50 6.45
N ASN A 49 -3.21 -13.34 5.95
CA ASN A 49 -3.29 -13.96 4.62
C ASN A 49 -3.34 -12.96 3.45
N ARG A 50 -2.73 -11.76 3.60
CA ARG A 50 -2.61 -10.74 2.56
C ARG A 50 -2.28 -11.32 1.19
N ASP A 51 -1.21 -12.11 1.11
CA ASP A 51 -0.73 -12.68 -0.15
C ASP A 51 -1.78 -13.59 -0.80
N GLU A 52 -2.43 -14.44 0.00
CA GLU A 52 -3.49 -15.32 -0.49
C GLU A 52 -4.70 -14.51 -1.02
N LEU A 53 -5.13 -13.50 -0.28
CA LEU A 53 -6.25 -12.64 -0.66
C LEU A 53 -5.95 -11.83 -1.93
N LEU A 54 -4.74 -11.28 -2.04
CA LEU A 54 -4.30 -10.53 -3.21
C LEU A 54 -4.12 -11.45 -4.43
N THR A 55 -3.64 -12.68 -4.24
CA THR A 55 -3.58 -13.66 -5.32
C THR A 55 -4.95 -14.08 -5.83
N LYS A 56 -5.96 -14.19 -4.95
CA LYS A 56 -7.35 -14.46 -5.36
C LYS A 56 -7.95 -13.35 -6.25
N VAL A 57 -7.49 -12.11 -6.10
CA VAL A 57 -7.93 -10.98 -6.93
C VAL A 57 -6.99 -10.69 -8.11
N GLY A 58 -6.05 -11.61 -8.39
CA GLY A 58 -5.24 -11.61 -9.61
C GLY A 58 -3.87 -10.94 -9.51
N PHE A 59 -3.31 -10.79 -8.30
CA PHE A 59 -1.90 -10.43 -8.14
C PHE A 59 -1.00 -11.66 -8.02
N SER A 60 0.08 -11.71 -8.79
CA SER A 60 1.16 -12.65 -8.51
C SER A 60 1.97 -12.20 -7.29
N LYS A 61 2.63 -13.14 -6.61
CA LYS A 61 3.48 -12.82 -5.45
C LYS A 61 4.52 -11.74 -5.75
N THR A 62 5.18 -11.84 -6.91
CA THR A 62 6.15 -10.84 -7.37
C THR A 62 5.54 -9.45 -7.55
N GLU A 63 4.30 -9.36 -8.05
CA GLU A 63 3.61 -8.06 -8.17
C GLU A 63 3.23 -7.49 -6.79
N ILE A 64 2.88 -8.35 -5.84
CA ILE A 64 2.62 -7.94 -4.45
C ILE A 64 3.90 -7.39 -3.84
N ASP A 65 4.99 -8.15 -3.87
CA ASP A 65 6.27 -7.74 -3.29
C ASP A 65 6.75 -6.42 -3.91
N LYS A 66 6.71 -6.30 -5.25
CA LYS A 66 7.10 -5.08 -5.95
C LYS A 66 6.20 -3.90 -5.58
N GLY A 67 4.89 -4.10 -5.55
CA GLY A 67 3.94 -3.05 -5.20
C GLY A 67 4.11 -2.59 -3.75
N ILE A 68 4.37 -3.50 -2.81
CA ILE A 68 4.67 -3.17 -1.41
C ILE A 68 5.94 -2.32 -1.33
N THR A 69 7.01 -2.70 -2.02
CA THR A 69 8.25 -1.91 -2.08
C THR A 69 7.99 -0.52 -2.66
N GLU A 70 7.29 -0.41 -3.78
CA GLU A 70 6.95 0.89 -4.39
C GLU A 70 6.14 1.78 -3.43
N LEU A 71 5.21 1.21 -2.64
CA LEU A 71 4.43 1.97 -1.66
C LEU A 71 5.25 2.42 -0.45
N ILE A 72 6.23 1.62 -0.02
CA ILE A 72 7.16 2.01 1.06
C ILE A 72 8.09 3.13 0.57
N ASP A 73 8.64 2.99 -0.64
CA ASP A 73 9.55 3.98 -1.23
C ASP A 73 8.84 5.32 -1.49
N ALA A 74 7.54 5.29 -1.80
CA ALA A 74 6.70 6.49 -1.93
C ALA A 74 6.19 7.04 -0.58
N GLU A 75 6.65 6.48 0.54
CA GLU A 75 6.23 6.83 1.91
C GLU A 75 4.72 6.67 2.19
N LEU A 76 4.01 5.93 1.33
CA LEU A 76 2.57 5.69 1.39
C LEU A 76 2.20 4.49 2.26
N LEU A 77 3.14 3.58 2.50
CA LEU A 77 2.95 2.41 3.33
C LEU A 77 4.07 2.29 4.35
N GLN A 78 3.68 2.07 5.61
CA GLN A 78 4.57 1.65 6.67
C GLN A 78 4.19 0.24 7.13
N ILE A 79 5.21 -0.57 7.43
CA ILE A 79 5.03 -1.92 7.93
C ILE A 79 5.77 -2.03 9.27
N GLN A 80 5.13 -2.63 10.26
CA GLN A 80 5.72 -2.92 11.56
C GLN A 80 5.42 -4.35 11.98
N ASP A 81 6.45 -5.11 12.36
CA ASP A 81 6.27 -6.40 13.00
C ASP A 81 6.08 -6.22 14.52
N ARG A 82 4.95 -6.67 15.05
CA ARG A 82 4.64 -6.62 16.49
C ARG A 82 4.04 -7.97 16.92
N ASN A 83 4.66 -8.62 17.89
CA ASN A 83 4.20 -9.91 18.45
C ASN A 83 4.05 -11.04 17.41
N SER A 84 4.91 -11.08 16.40
CA SER A 84 4.83 -12.00 15.23
C SER A 84 3.70 -11.71 14.25
N ASP A 85 2.95 -10.62 14.44
CA ASP A 85 1.99 -10.11 13.48
C ASP A 85 2.56 -8.93 12.70
N GLN A 86 2.24 -8.90 11.41
CA GLN A 86 2.61 -7.80 10.53
C GLN A 86 1.49 -6.76 10.50
N TRP A 87 1.81 -5.54 10.91
CA TRP A 87 0.92 -4.39 10.93
C TRP A 87 1.26 -3.43 9.80
N TYR A 88 0.23 -2.83 9.22
CA TYR A 88 0.30 -1.95 8.07
C TYR A 88 -0.31 -0.61 8.43
N CYS A 89 0.29 0.47 7.94
CA CYS A 89 -0.24 1.83 8.07
C CYS A 89 -0.16 2.51 6.71
N LEU A 90 -1.30 2.93 6.18
CA LEU A 90 -1.40 3.68 4.92
C LEU A 90 -1.47 5.17 5.24
N LYS A 91 -0.71 5.98 4.49
CA LYS A 91 -0.76 7.44 4.56
C LYS A 91 -1.61 8.06 3.47
#